data_AF-H2CKE4-F1
#
_entry.id   AF-H2CKE4-F1
#
_cell.length_a   1.000
_cell.length_b   1.000
_cell.length_c   1.000
_cell.angle_alpha   90.00
_cell.angle_beta   90.00
_cell.angle_gamma   90.00
#
_symmetry.space_group_name_H-M   'P 1'
#
loop_
_entity.id
_entity.type
_entity.pdbx_description
1 polymer ?
#
loop_
_entity_poly.entity_id
_entity_poly.type
_entity_poly.pdbx_seq_one_letter_code
_entity_poly.pdbx_strand_id
1 'polypeptide(L)'
;MKRIATLTLLMTLSSCIGFIAHGRSTYRIEHANLAQNRRSLKYYEEMRSYTPAEVEQLWGQPDKKTFTANTETWVYNDNSELRWTGIILLAVFIPVPIMVPTGRDATELYFERGSLKSAFTHEYEYGYFFLCSPIPWPFQDRGEFQYPCLRPQ
;
A
#
# COMPACT_ATOMS: atom_id res chain seq x y z
N MET A 1 -43.75 -20.26 24.93
CA MET A 1 -43.15 -18.91 25.10
C MET A 1 -41.65 -18.96 25.43
N LYS A 2 -41.18 -19.72 26.44
CA LYS A 2 -39.73 -19.77 26.77
C LYS A 2 -38.81 -20.15 25.60
N ARG A 3 -39.16 -21.18 24.82
CA ARG A 3 -38.36 -21.64 23.66
C ARG A 3 -38.25 -20.62 22.51
N ILE A 4 -39.26 -19.76 22.34
CA ILE A 4 -39.26 -18.71 21.31
C ILE A 4 -38.29 -17.60 21.74
N ALA A 5 -38.34 -17.17 23.00
CA ALA A 5 -37.40 -16.18 23.53
C ALA A 5 -35.94 -16.65 23.46
N THR A 6 -35.67 -17.95 23.68
CA THR A 6 -34.32 -18.52 23.55
C THR A 6 -33.82 -18.48 22.11
N LEU A 7 -34.67 -18.81 21.14
CA LEU A 7 -34.33 -18.74 19.71
C LEU A 7 -34.10 -17.30 19.23
N THR A 8 -34.93 -16.35 19.68
CA THR A 8 -34.75 -14.92 19.34
C THR A 8 -33.45 -14.37 19.92
N LEU A 9 -33.07 -14.76 21.14
CA LEU A 9 -31.81 -14.38 21.77
C LEU A 9 -30.59 -14.99 21.06
N LEU A 10 -30.69 -16.25 20.60
CA LEU A 10 -29.62 -16.90 19.82
C LEU A 10 -29.42 -16.28 18.43
N MET A 11 -30.47 -15.72 17.82
CA MET A 11 -30.35 -15.02 16.53
C MET A 11 -29.72 -13.63 16.64
N THR A 12 -29.91 -12.92 17.76
CA THR A 12 -29.22 -11.63 18.01
C THR A 12 -27.76 -11.77 18.45
N LEU A 13 -27.34 -12.99 18.79
CA LEU A 13 -25.95 -13.37 19.04
C LEU A 13 -25.16 -13.72 17.76
N SER A 14 -25.72 -13.46 16.57
CA SER A 14 -24.99 -13.58 15.30
C SER A 14 -23.85 -12.56 15.27
N SER A 15 -22.68 -13.05 15.68
CA SER A 15 -21.42 -12.33 15.77
C SER A 15 -21.09 -11.66 14.45
N CYS A 16 -20.95 -10.33 14.47
CA CYS A 16 -20.23 -9.62 13.43
C CYS A 16 -18.79 -10.16 13.39
N ILE A 17 -18.41 -10.76 12.27
CA ILE A 17 -17.02 -11.13 12.03
C ILE A 17 -16.44 -10.02 11.16
N GLY A 18 -15.71 -9.10 11.76
CA GLY A 18 -14.95 -8.08 11.03
C GLY A 18 -13.67 -8.67 10.47
N PHE A 19 -13.34 -8.35 9.23
CA PHE A 19 -12.04 -8.65 8.62
C PHE A 19 -11.34 -7.35 8.22
N ILE A 20 -10.01 -7.32 8.34
CA ILE A 20 -9.21 -6.23 7.83
C ILE A 20 -8.55 -6.74 6.55
N ALA A 21 -8.81 -6.06 5.44
CA ALA A 21 -8.22 -6.38 4.14
C ALA A 21 -7.04 -5.44 3.88
N HIS A 22 -6.00 -5.97 3.25
CA HIS A 22 -4.79 -5.22 2.94
C HIS A 22 -4.71 -4.95 1.45
N GLY A 23 -4.52 -3.67 1.07
CA GLY A 23 -4.35 -3.23 -0.31
C GLY A 23 -2.92 -2.75 -0.54
N ARG A 24 -2.40 -2.91 -1.76
CA ARG A 24 -1.16 -2.25 -2.19
C ARG A 24 -1.55 -0.95 -2.88
N SER A 25 -1.05 0.17 -2.39
CA SER A 25 -1.16 1.47 -3.05
C SER A 25 0.18 1.82 -3.68
N THR A 26 0.15 2.24 -4.94
CA THR A 26 1.34 2.68 -5.65
C THR A 26 1.26 4.17 -5.83
N TYR A 27 2.10 4.92 -5.12
CA TYR A 27 2.15 6.37 -5.27
C TYR A 27 3.26 6.72 -6.26
N ARG A 28 2.87 7.43 -7.31
CA ARG A 28 3.80 8.04 -8.26
C ARG A 28 4.08 9.46 -7.84
N ILE A 29 5.34 9.78 -7.61
CA ILE A 29 5.80 11.14 -7.34
C ILE A 29 6.52 11.62 -8.60
N GLU A 30 5.88 12.56 -9.29
CA GLU A 30 6.53 13.31 -10.36
C GLU A 30 7.51 14.29 -9.73
N HIS A 31 8.71 14.44 -10.31
CA HIS A 31 9.74 15.34 -9.79
C HIS A 31 10.16 15.04 -8.34
N ALA A 32 10.37 13.75 -8.02
CA ALA A 32 10.77 13.32 -6.70
C ALA A 32 12.12 13.92 -6.26
N ASN A 33 12.15 14.51 -5.06
CA ASN A 33 13.39 14.92 -4.42
C ASN A 33 13.94 13.76 -3.59
N LEU A 34 15.13 13.28 -3.95
CA LEU A 34 15.79 12.18 -3.26
C LEU A 34 16.34 12.67 -1.93
N ALA A 35 15.74 12.25 -0.83
CA ALA A 35 16.35 12.45 0.48
C ALA A 35 17.57 11.53 0.64
N GLN A 36 18.40 11.84 1.63
CA GLN A 36 19.57 11.02 1.98
C GLN A 36 19.19 9.58 2.40
N ASN A 37 17.96 9.38 2.87
CA ASN A 37 17.40 8.06 3.16
C ASN A 37 16.47 7.62 2.01
N ARG A 38 16.73 6.43 1.46
CA ARG A 38 15.96 5.81 0.36
C ARG A 38 14.47 5.67 0.67
N ARG A 39 14.09 5.52 1.96
CA ARG A 39 12.70 5.33 2.39
C ARG A 39 11.87 6.62 2.49
N SER A 40 12.51 7.78 2.51
CA SER A 40 11.80 9.05 2.69
C SER A 40 11.84 9.87 1.42
N LEU A 41 10.95 9.57 0.47
CA LEU A 41 10.70 10.52 -0.62
C LEU A 41 9.92 11.71 -0.07
N LYS A 42 10.40 12.93 -0.32
CA LYS A 42 9.72 14.15 0.13
C LYS A 42 8.97 14.79 -1.02
N TYR A 43 7.73 15.21 -0.73
CA TYR A 43 6.82 15.88 -1.66
C TYR A 43 6.92 17.42 -1.54
N TYR A 44 8.10 18.03 -1.69
CA TYR A 44 8.31 19.49 -1.56
C TYR A 44 9.66 19.87 -2.21
N GLU A 45 9.97 21.04 -2.78
CA GLU A 45 9.29 22.27 -3.25
C GLU A 45 10.20 22.88 -4.37
N GLU A 46 11.51 22.56 -4.33
CA GLU A 46 12.47 22.83 -5.40
C GLU A 46 12.59 21.64 -6.37
N MET A 47 12.30 21.88 -7.65
CA MET A 47 12.52 20.92 -8.74
C MET A 47 14.02 20.79 -9.01
N ARG A 48 14.68 19.86 -8.31
CA ARG A 48 16.01 19.38 -8.69
C ARG A 48 15.86 18.09 -9.51
N SER A 49 16.37 18.10 -10.74
CA SER A 49 16.52 16.87 -11.51
C SER A 49 17.84 16.20 -11.13
N TYR A 50 17.80 14.88 -10.92
CA TYR A 50 18.97 14.07 -10.57
C TYR A 50 19.41 13.23 -11.77
N THR A 51 20.71 13.16 -12.00
CA THR A 51 21.30 12.23 -12.97
C THR A 51 21.51 10.83 -12.36
N PRO A 52 21.53 9.75 -13.15
CA PRO A 52 21.84 8.41 -12.67
C PRO A 52 23.10 8.34 -11.79
N ALA A 53 24.16 9.05 -12.18
CA ALA A 53 25.41 9.09 -11.43
C ALA A 53 25.26 9.75 -10.04
N GLU A 54 24.50 10.85 -9.94
CA GLU A 54 24.20 11.48 -8.65
C GLU A 54 23.36 10.56 -7.75
N VAL A 55 22.38 9.85 -8.33
CA VAL A 55 21.57 8.88 -7.58
C VAL A 55 22.44 7.73 -7.09
N GLU A 56 23.33 7.19 -7.91
CA GLU A 56 24.29 6.16 -7.48
C GLU A 56 25.23 6.65 -6.39
N GLN A 57 25.63 7.93 -6.42
CA GLN A 57 26.47 8.50 -5.38
C GLN A 57 25.71 8.64 -4.05
N LEU A 58 24.43 9.05 -4.10
CA LEU A 58 23.60 9.25 -2.91
C LEU A 58 23.09 7.94 -2.33
N TRP A 59 22.57 7.08 -3.19
CA TRP A 59 21.84 5.87 -2.80
C TRP A 59 22.62 4.60 -3.10
N GLY A 60 23.72 4.62 -3.83
CA GLY A 60 24.45 3.41 -4.23
C GLY A 60 23.84 2.69 -5.43
N GLN A 61 24.40 1.53 -5.75
CA GLN A 61 23.93 0.67 -6.85
C GLN A 61 22.50 0.16 -6.59
N PRO A 62 21.60 0.22 -7.58
CA PRO A 62 20.29 -0.41 -7.49
C PRO A 62 20.38 -1.93 -7.58
N ASP A 63 19.41 -2.63 -6.99
CA ASP A 63 19.31 -4.09 -7.05
C ASP A 63 18.99 -4.58 -8.46
N LYS A 64 18.24 -3.80 -9.23
CA LYS A 64 17.90 -4.10 -10.62
C LYS A 64 17.88 -2.84 -11.47
N LYS A 65 18.49 -2.92 -12.64
CA LYS A 65 18.39 -1.91 -13.71
C LYS A 65 17.72 -2.54 -14.92
N THR A 66 16.75 -1.82 -15.49
CA THR A 66 16.08 -2.22 -16.72
C THR A 66 16.14 -1.03 -17.67
N PHE A 67 16.64 -1.26 -18.88
CA PHE A 67 16.75 -0.23 -19.90
C PHE A 67 15.80 -0.55 -21.04
N THR A 68 14.85 0.35 -21.32
CA THR A 68 13.83 0.18 -22.35
C THR A 68 13.78 1.42 -23.21
N ALA A 69 14.29 1.31 -24.45
CA ALA A 69 14.39 2.39 -25.42
C ALA A 69 15.14 3.63 -24.89
N ASN A 70 14.42 4.60 -24.33
CA ASN A 70 14.97 5.86 -23.79
C ASN A 70 14.71 6.03 -22.29
N THR A 71 14.17 5.00 -21.66
CA THR A 71 13.79 4.99 -20.25
C THR A 71 14.64 3.98 -19.52
N GLU A 72 15.21 4.41 -18.41
CA GLU A 72 15.97 3.58 -17.50
C GLU A 72 15.20 3.48 -16.18
N THR A 73 14.83 2.26 -15.79
CA THR A 73 14.12 1.97 -14.53
C THR A 73 15.07 1.29 -13.57
N TRP A 74 15.23 1.88 -12.39
CA TRP A 74 16.03 1.34 -11.31
C TRP A 74 15.13 0.90 -10.17
N VAL A 75 15.38 -0.29 -9.64
CA VAL A 75 14.65 -0.83 -8.49
C VAL A 75 15.61 -0.96 -7.33
N TYR A 76 15.24 -0.32 -6.21
CA TYR A 76 15.89 -0.47 -4.92
C TYR A 76 14.97 -1.26 -4.01
N ASN A 77 15.35 -2.49 -3.70
CA ASN A 77 14.64 -3.35 -2.78
C ASN A 77 15.15 -3.07 -1.37
N ASP A 78 14.24 -2.80 -0.44
CA ASP A 78 14.63 -2.77 0.96
C ASP A 78 14.71 -4.20 1.50
N ASN A 79 15.92 -4.75 1.43
CA ASN A 79 16.19 -6.10 1.90
C ASN A 79 16.37 -6.20 3.42
N SER A 80 16.45 -5.05 4.12
CA SER A 80 16.82 -5.02 5.53
C SER A 80 15.65 -5.29 6.46
N GLU A 81 14.41 -4.98 6.06
CA GLU A 81 13.24 -5.08 6.93
C GLU A 81 12.07 -5.77 6.23
N LEU A 82 11.66 -6.92 6.76
CA LEU A 82 10.35 -7.50 6.49
C LEU A 82 9.30 -6.58 7.09
N ARG A 83 8.34 -6.14 6.27
CA ARG A 83 7.19 -5.39 6.79
C ARG A 83 6.23 -6.35 7.45
N TRP A 84 5.82 -5.95 8.63
CA TRP A 84 4.80 -6.61 9.43
C TRP A 84 3.53 -5.79 9.37
N THR A 85 2.46 -6.45 8.98
CA THR A 85 1.11 -5.87 9.04
C THR A 85 0.35 -6.57 10.15
N GLY A 86 -0.20 -5.78 11.07
CA GLY A 86 -1.13 -6.27 12.08
C GLY A 86 -2.53 -6.44 11.49
N ILE A 87 -3.10 -7.62 11.64
CA ILE A 87 -4.51 -7.91 11.42
C ILE A 87 -5.13 -8.12 12.80
N ILE A 88 -6.20 -7.38 13.10
CA ILE A 88 -6.97 -7.59 14.32
C ILE A 88 -8.15 -8.48 13.96
N LEU A 89 -8.15 -9.71 14.49
CA LEU A 89 -9.35 -10.55 14.46
C LEU A 89 -10.24 -10.18 15.63
N LEU A 90 -11.46 -9.75 15.32
CA LEU A 90 -12.49 -9.49 16.31
C LEU A 90 -13.25 -10.79 16.59
N ALA A 91 -12.66 -11.63 17.45
CA ALA A 91 -13.33 -12.83 17.95
C ALA A 91 -14.13 -12.47 19.21
N VAL A 92 -15.44 -12.20 19.01
CA VAL A 92 -16.52 -12.07 20.01
C VAL A 92 -16.33 -10.98 21.09
N PHE A 93 -15.19 -10.85 21.77
CA PHE A 93 -14.85 -9.73 22.68
C PHE A 93 -13.34 -9.44 22.85
N ILE A 94 -12.44 -10.32 22.41
CA ILE A 94 -10.99 -10.13 22.60
C ILE A 94 -10.34 -9.86 21.24
N PRO A 95 -9.84 -8.65 20.98
CA PRO A 95 -9.05 -8.39 19.79
C PRO A 95 -7.75 -9.19 19.91
N VAL A 96 -7.56 -10.17 19.03
CA VAL A 96 -6.30 -10.90 18.94
C VAL A 96 -5.48 -10.27 17.82
N PRO A 97 -4.38 -9.57 18.13
CA PRO A 97 -3.49 -9.05 17.11
C PRO A 97 -2.71 -10.21 16.49
N ILE A 98 -2.88 -10.42 15.19
CA ILE A 98 -2.08 -11.35 14.40
C ILE A 98 -1.16 -10.53 13.53
N MET A 99 0.15 -10.71 13.68
CA MET A 99 1.12 -10.09 12.80
C MET A 99 1.45 -11.04 11.65
N VAL A 100 1.26 -10.57 10.41
CA VAL A 100 1.62 -11.32 9.21
C VAL A 100 2.69 -10.56 8.43
N PRO A 101 3.72 -11.25 7.89
CA PRO A 101 4.69 -10.63 7.01
C PRO A 101 4.03 -10.33 5.66
N THR A 102 4.05 -9.07 5.23
CA THR A 102 3.37 -8.61 4.00
C THR A 102 4.32 -8.34 2.82
N GLY A 103 5.62 -8.49 3.06
CA GLY A 103 6.65 -8.41 2.03
C GLY A 103 7.75 -7.43 2.41
N ARG A 104 8.34 -6.83 1.38
CA ARG A 104 9.41 -5.83 1.47
C ARG A 104 9.03 -4.61 0.66
N ASP A 105 9.46 -3.44 1.11
CA ASP A 105 9.29 -2.22 0.34
C ASP A 105 10.27 -2.21 -0.83
N ALA A 106 9.83 -1.60 -1.93
CA ALA A 106 10.67 -1.31 -3.07
C ALA A 106 10.41 0.11 -3.54
N THR A 107 11.48 0.81 -3.90
CA THR A 107 11.42 2.11 -4.53
C THR A 107 11.91 1.96 -5.97
N GLU A 108 11.08 2.41 -6.90
CA GLU A 108 11.41 2.39 -8.32
C GLU A 108 11.66 3.81 -8.83
N LEU A 109 12.81 4.03 -9.45
CA LEU A 109 13.17 5.31 -10.06
C LEU A 109 13.10 5.18 -11.57
N TYR A 110 12.51 6.17 -12.23
CA TYR A 110 12.39 6.23 -13.66
C TYR A 110 13.16 7.44 -14.18
N PHE A 111 14.19 7.13 -14.96
CA PHE A 111 15.00 8.09 -15.67
C PHE A 111 14.56 8.13 -17.13
N GLU A 112 14.42 9.33 -17.66
CA GLU A 112 14.16 9.56 -19.08
C GLU A 112 15.26 10.48 -19.60
N ARG A 113 15.94 10.06 -20.68
CA ARG A 113 17.07 10.83 -21.26
C ARG A 113 18.16 11.18 -20.24
N GLY A 114 18.43 10.29 -19.29
CA GLY A 114 19.49 10.47 -18.28
C GLY A 114 19.14 11.43 -17.15
N SER A 115 17.86 11.78 -16.97
CA SER A 115 17.36 12.63 -15.88
C SER A 115 16.22 11.94 -15.14
N LEU A 116 16.20 12.03 -13.81
CA LEU A 116 15.15 11.46 -12.98
C LEU A 116 13.83 12.19 -13.27
N LYS A 117 12.82 11.45 -13.71
CA LYS A 117 11.51 11.98 -14.08
C LYS A 117 10.45 11.70 -13.02
N SER A 118 10.40 10.45 -12.54
CA SER A 118 9.45 10.05 -11.51
C SER A 118 10.02 8.95 -10.62
N ALA A 119 9.57 8.94 -9.37
CA ALA A 119 9.80 7.83 -8.45
C ALA A 119 8.45 7.20 -8.09
N PHE A 120 8.45 5.89 -7.91
CA PHE A 120 7.31 5.14 -7.41
C PHE A 120 7.72 4.52 -6.08
N THR A 121 6.86 4.70 -5.08
CA THR A 121 6.95 3.94 -3.84
C THR A 121 5.74 3.05 -3.76
N HIS A 122 5.99 1.77 -3.55
CA HIS A 122 4.95 0.80 -3.26
C HIS A 122 4.67 0.85 -1.77
N GLU A 123 3.61 1.54 -1.37
CA GLU A 123 3.15 1.55 0.02
C GLU A 123 1.97 0.59 0.18
N TYR A 124 1.81 0.05 1.37
CA TYR A 124 0.68 -0.81 1.67
C TYR A 124 -0.36 -0.02 2.47
N GLU A 125 -1.59 0.08 1.93
CA GLU A 125 -2.72 0.76 2.57
C GLU A 125 -3.61 -0.23 3.34
N TYR A 126 -4.21 0.26 4.42
CA TYR A 126 -5.11 -0.52 5.27
C TYR A 126 -6.58 -0.25 4.89
N GLY A 127 -7.34 -1.31 4.63
CA GLY A 127 -8.79 -1.25 4.45
C GLY A 127 -9.52 -1.98 5.56
N TYR A 128 -10.53 -1.36 6.16
CA TYR A 128 -11.38 -2.00 7.16
C TYR A 128 -12.65 -2.54 6.50
N PHE A 129 -12.98 -3.81 6.73
CA PHE A 129 -14.20 -4.43 6.20
C PHE A 129 -14.98 -5.15 7.29
N PHE A 130 -16.09 -4.55 7.73
CA PHE A 130 -16.94 -5.16 8.75
C PHE A 130 -18.08 -5.95 8.07
N LEU A 131 -18.03 -7.28 8.16
CA LEU A 131 -19.18 -8.13 7.78
C LEU A 131 -20.10 -8.29 8.99
N CYS A 132 -21.19 -7.54 8.99
CA CYS A 132 -22.36 -7.83 9.81
C CYS A 132 -23.52 -8.09 8.86
N SER A 133 -23.98 -9.34 8.68
CA SER A 133 -25.31 -9.55 8.09
C SER A 133 -25.90 -10.95 8.31
N PRO A 134 -27.22 -11.02 8.47
CA PRO A 134 -28.01 -12.16 8.03
C PRO A 134 -28.96 -11.87 6.85
N ILE A 135 -28.94 -10.68 6.24
CA ILE A 135 -29.76 -10.36 5.04
C ILE A 135 -28.94 -10.54 3.76
N PRO A 136 -29.48 -11.21 2.73
CA PRO A 136 -28.78 -11.44 1.47
C PRO A 136 -28.85 -10.21 0.55
N TRP A 137 -27.99 -10.23 -0.47
CA TRP A 137 -27.99 -9.43 -1.70
C TRP A 137 -27.17 -8.13 -1.70
N PRO A 138 -26.71 -7.73 -2.90
CA PRO A 138 -25.92 -8.46 -3.87
C PRO A 138 -24.54 -7.80 -3.97
N PHE A 139 -23.67 -8.29 -4.83
CA PHE A 139 -22.58 -7.51 -5.40
C PHE A 139 -23.05 -6.06 -5.69
N GLN A 140 -22.55 -5.08 -4.97
CA GLN A 140 -22.58 -3.69 -5.40
C GLN A 140 -21.14 -3.27 -5.64
N ASP A 141 -20.81 -3.28 -6.93
CA ASP A 141 -19.60 -2.75 -7.50
C ASP A 141 -19.17 -1.44 -6.83
N ARG A 142 -18.00 -1.49 -6.19
CA ARG A 142 -16.93 -0.56 -6.53
C ARG A 142 -15.65 -1.36 -6.76
N GLY A 143 -15.63 -2.07 -7.88
CA GLY A 143 -14.42 -2.04 -8.69
C GLY A 143 -14.21 -0.59 -9.11
N GLU A 144 -13.51 0.18 -8.27
CA GLU A 144 -12.86 1.47 -8.50
C GLU A 144 -12.49 2.02 -7.10
N PHE A 145 -11.31 1.66 -6.59
CA PHE A 145 -10.48 2.68 -5.95
C PHE A 145 -9.79 3.47 -7.08
N GLN A 146 -10.59 4.06 -7.94
CA GLN A 146 -10.12 5.12 -8.81
C GLN A 146 -10.13 6.34 -7.92
N TYR A 147 -8.96 6.87 -7.63
CA TYR A 147 -8.85 8.30 -7.39
C TYR A 147 -8.91 8.96 -8.77
N PRO A 148 -10.07 9.42 -9.29
CA PRO A 148 -10.03 10.38 -10.36
C PRO A 148 -9.40 11.65 -9.79
N CYS A 149 -8.44 12.20 -10.52
CA CYS A 149 -7.92 13.56 -10.36
C CYS A 149 -6.83 13.75 -9.28
N LEU A 150 -5.60 13.37 -9.63
CA LEU A 150 -4.46 14.31 -9.62
C LEU A 150 -3.62 14.04 -10.87
N ARG A 151 -4.16 14.43 -12.04
CA ARG A 151 -3.33 14.71 -13.21
C ARG A 151 -2.79 16.12 -13.03
N PRO A 152 -1.48 16.37 -12.93
CA PRO A 152 -0.96 17.68 -13.24
C PRO A 152 -1.10 17.91 -14.75
N GLN A 153 -1.68 19.05 -15.13
CA GLN A 153 -1.48 19.64 -16.46
C GLN A 153 -0.07 20.20 -16.54
#